data_AF-A0A5F2BS93-F1
#
_entry.id   AF-A0A5F2BS93-F1
#
_cell.length_a   1.000
_cell.length_b   1.000
_cell.length_c   1.000
_cell.angle_alpha   90.00
_cell.angle_beta   90.00
_cell.angle_gamma   90.00
#
_symmetry.space_group_name_H-M   'P 1'
#
loop_
_entity.id
_entity.type
_entity.pdbx_description
1 polymer ?
#
loop_
_entity_poly.entity_id
_entity_poly.type
_entity_poly.pdbx_seq_one_letter_code
_entity_poly.pdbx_strand_id
1 'polypeptide(L)'
;MELNQIEELNRILLSATGLNRSHDIFVDNLHTPFLQFEDSFILPSTSVYGVDFSAAKEFLLQAEQLIPELIGGCHVLPIAKPKKNSNHLFLVKELPFTKREGEEEKKFVFVVSFILSYLGGAPTPMIVKQPMQGKTASVRTQRIYFSARILPLESFETKNGIIVDFVTRKYKETEFMVDVDTVPSFNKIQHTYSELFDDVDYSKQISTIHSLLSIDKEIWKPGKVFEPIDVELHTISSRFLESSQERIFDQFESFRHLIDLLLSPESMTIDSIKQEPLHDWLRSFGTERDVTPSGNMLWKILKRK
;
A
#
# COMPACT_ATOMS: atom_id res chain seq x y z
N MET A 1 -17.59 4.69 9.10
CA MET A 1 -17.69 4.13 10.46
C MET A 1 -17.76 5.27 11.45
N GLU A 2 -18.44 5.07 12.57
CA GLU A 2 -18.53 6.06 13.66
C GLU A 2 -17.25 6.08 14.51
N LEU A 3 -16.98 7.19 15.20
CA LEU A 3 -15.74 7.35 15.99
C LEU A 3 -15.57 6.27 17.08
N ASN A 4 -16.65 5.94 17.81
CA ASN A 4 -16.61 4.90 18.84
C ASN A 4 -16.28 3.50 18.27
N GLN A 5 -16.73 3.21 17.05
CA GLN A 5 -16.40 1.98 16.34
C GLN A 5 -14.91 1.95 15.99
N ILE A 6 -14.37 3.07 15.51
CA ILE A 6 -12.95 3.21 15.18
C ILE A 6 -12.08 3.01 16.43
N GLU A 7 -12.45 3.60 17.56
CA GLU A 7 -11.75 3.39 18.83
C GLU A 7 -11.73 1.90 19.23
N GLU A 8 -12.83 1.20 19.05
CA GLU A 8 -12.90 -0.24 19.35
C GLU A 8 -11.96 -1.05 18.44
N LEU A 9 -11.95 -0.77 17.14
CA LEU A 9 -11.02 -1.43 16.21
C LEU A 9 -9.56 -1.09 16.55
N ASN A 10 -9.26 0.16 16.91
CA ASN A 10 -7.92 0.58 17.33
C ASN A 10 -7.46 -0.15 18.60
N ARG A 11 -8.36 -0.51 19.52
CA ARG A 11 -7.98 -1.35 20.69
C ARG A 11 -7.52 -2.74 20.29
N ILE A 12 -8.14 -3.35 19.28
CA ILE A 12 -7.71 -4.65 18.72
C ILE A 12 -6.32 -4.51 18.10
N LEU A 13 -6.09 -3.44 17.34
CA LEU A 13 -4.78 -3.18 16.71
C LEU A 13 -3.68 -2.91 17.75
N LEU A 14 -4.01 -2.24 18.85
CA LEU A 14 -3.07 -2.00 19.95
C LEU A 14 -2.76 -3.27 20.76
N SER A 15 -3.70 -4.22 20.86
CA SER A 15 -3.48 -5.51 21.53
C SER A 15 -2.76 -6.53 20.65
N ALA A 16 -2.77 -6.35 19.32
CA ALA A 16 -2.15 -7.25 18.38
C ALA A 16 -0.64 -7.35 18.62
N THR A 17 -0.23 -8.49 19.17
CA THR A 17 1.15 -8.81 19.53
C THR A 17 1.46 -10.26 19.15
N GLY A 18 2.73 -10.56 18.91
CA GLY A 18 3.19 -11.89 18.50
C GLY A 18 3.79 -11.90 17.10
N LEU A 19 4.06 -13.11 16.60
CA LEU A 19 4.66 -13.33 15.28
C LEU A 19 3.60 -13.69 14.25
N ASN A 20 3.85 -13.30 13.00
CA ASN A 20 3.04 -13.75 11.88
C ASN A 20 3.05 -15.27 11.77
N ARG A 21 1.91 -15.86 11.41
CA ARG A 21 1.90 -17.26 10.97
C ARG A 21 2.71 -17.39 9.69
N SER A 22 3.31 -18.56 9.47
CA SER A 22 4.02 -18.85 8.23
C SER A 22 3.10 -18.67 7.02
N HIS A 23 3.59 -17.97 6.01
CA HIS A 23 2.89 -17.70 4.77
C HIS A 23 3.87 -17.41 3.65
N ASP A 24 3.38 -17.59 2.43
CA ASP A 24 4.05 -17.14 1.21
C ASP A 24 3.43 -15.83 0.73
N ILE A 25 4.21 -15.00 0.03
CA ILE A 25 3.73 -13.78 -0.63
C ILE A 25 3.63 -14.06 -2.12
N PHE A 26 2.50 -13.69 -2.70
CA PHE A 26 2.25 -13.80 -4.12
C PHE A 26 1.72 -12.48 -4.69
N VAL A 27 1.85 -12.31 -6.01
CA VAL A 27 1.19 -11.24 -6.76
C VAL A 27 0.39 -11.88 -7.88
N ASP A 28 -0.87 -11.48 -8.05
CA ASP A 28 -1.73 -12.02 -9.12
C ASP A 28 -1.57 -11.26 -10.45
N ASN A 29 -2.32 -11.69 -11.47
CA ASN A 29 -2.38 -11.08 -12.78
C ASN A 29 -3.03 -9.68 -12.81
N LEU A 30 -3.63 -9.24 -11.71
CA LEU A 30 -4.12 -7.87 -11.51
C LEU A 30 -3.10 -7.02 -10.74
N HIS A 31 -1.86 -7.49 -10.60
CA HIS A 31 -0.79 -6.82 -9.87
C HIS A 31 -1.13 -6.57 -8.39
N THR A 32 -2.00 -7.41 -7.82
CA THR A 32 -2.44 -7.30 -6.42
C THR A 32 -1.68 -8.31 -5.55
N PRO A 33 -0.91 -7.85 -4.56
CA PRO A 33 -0.25 -8.75 -3.62
C PRO A 33 -1.22 -9.46 -2.68
N PHE A 34 -0.91 -10.69 -2.32
CA PHE A 34 -1.60 -11.42 -1.27
C PHE A 34 -0.67 -12.33 -0.47
N LEU A 35 -1.01 -12.50 0.81
CA LEU A 35 -0.43 -13.50 1.69
C LEU A 35 -1.23 -14.79 1.55
N GLN A 36 -0.55 -15.91 1.34
CA GLN A 36 -1.15 -17.24 1.23
C GLN A 36 -0.72 -18.09 2.42
N PHE A 37 -1.70 -18.51 3.21
CA PHE A 37 -1.52 -19.37 4.38
C PHE A 37 -1.79 -20.84 4.02
N GLU A 38 -1.33 -21.74 4.88
CA GLU A 38 -1.70 -23.16 4.82
C GLU A 38 -3.15 -23.36 5.30
N ASP A 39 -3.48 -22.78 6.46
CA ASP A 39 -4.83 -22.85 7.02
C ASP A 39 -5.79 -21.84 6.37
N SER A 40 -7.04 -22.27 6.18
CA SER A 40 -8.09 -21.37 5.73
C SER A 40 -8.72 -20.60 6.89
N PHE A 41 -9.11 -19.36 6.64
CA PHE A 41 -9.89 -18.49 7.53
C PHE A 41 -11.15 -17.99 6.81
N ILE A 42 -12.01 -17.25 7.51
CA ILE A 42 -13.25 -16.72 6.93
C ILE A 42 -13.06 -15.25 6.60
N LEU A 43 -13.05 -14.92 5.31
CA LEU A 43 -13.21 -13.55 4.87
C LEU A 43 -14.67 -13.12 5.12
N PRO A 44 -14.92 -12.06 5.91
CA PRO A 44 -16.27 -11.66 6.25
C PRO A 44 -16.99 -11.05 5.04
N SER A 45 -18.33 -11.10 5.09
CA SER A 45 -19.16 -10.34 4.15
C SER A 45 -19.10 -8.86 4.52
N THR A 46 -18.86 -8.00 3.53
CA THR A 46 -18.83 -6.54 3.70
C THR A 46 -19.72 -5.84 2.69
N SER A 47 -20.12 -4.61 2.98
CA SER A 47 -20.79 -3.75 2.00
C SER A 47 -19.90 -3.49 0.78
N VAL A 48 -20.52 -3.45 -0.40
CA VAL A 48 -19.85 -3.07 -1.66
C VAL A 48 -19.58 -1.57 -1.75
N TYR A 49 -20.20 -0.77 -0.88
CA TYR A 49 -20.06 0.69 -0.87
C TYR A 49 -18.97 1.17 0.09
N GLY A 50 -18.53 0.32 1.01
CA GLY A 50 -17.59 0.66 2.06
C GLY A 50 -17.38 -0.49 3.03
N VAL A 51 -16.26 -0.52 3.74
CA VAL A 51 -16.07 -1.51 4.81
C VAL A 51 -16.98 -1.21 5.99
N ASP A 52 -17.82 -2.17 6.36
CA ASP A 52 -18.69 -2.08 7.53
C ASP A 52 -17.92 -2.41 8.81
N PHE A 53 -18.30 -1.80 9.94
CA PHE A 53 -17.65 -2.04 11.24
C PHE A 53 -17.62 -3.52 11.62
N SER A 54 -18.72 -4.26 11.44
CA SER A 54 -18.77 -5.69 11.77
C SER A 54 -17.78 -6.51 10.95
N ALA A 55 -17.65 -6.21 9.65
CA ALA A 55 -16.72 -6.88 8.77
C ALA A 55 -15.27 -6.54 9.12
N ALA A 56 -14.96 -5.26 9.38
CA ALA A 56 -13.64 -4.84 9.84
C ALA A 56 -13.26 -5.52 11.16
N LYS A 57 -14.18 -5.59 12.13
CA LYS A 57 -13.95 -6.25 13.41
C LYS A 57 -13.69 -7.75 13.24
N GLU A 58 -14.54 -8.46 12.51
CA GLU A 58 -14.37 -9.89 12.24
C GLU A 58 -13.06 -10.19 11.50
N PHE A 59 -12.67 -9.32 10.57
CA PHE A 59 -11.39 -9.45 9.87
C PHE A 59 -10.20 -9.17 10.79
N LEU A 60 -10.22 -8.07 11.55
CA LEU A 60 -9.09 -7.68 12.40
C LEU A 60 -8.82 -8.70 13.51
N LEU A 61 -9.86 -9.33 14.08
CA LEU A 61 -9.69 -10.43 15.04
C LEU A 61 -9.01 -11.66 14.42
N GLN A 62 -9.22 -11.93 13.13
CA GLN A 62 -8.52 -12.99 12.41
C GLN A 62 -7.11 -12.54 12.02
N ALA A 63 -6.95 -11.30 11.57
CA ALA A 63 -5.66 -10.73 11.22
C ALA A 63 -4.72 -10.65 12.44
N GLU A 64 -5.23 -10.40 13.65
CA GLU A 64 -4.47 -10.47 14.91
C GLU A 64 -3.83 -11.84 15.13
N GLN A 65 -4.47 -12.92 14.66
CA GLN A 65 -3.96 -14.29 14.80
C GLN A 65 -3.07 -14.74 13.63
N LEU A 66 -3.18 -14.09 12.48
CA LEU A 66 -2.50 -14.47 11.23
C LEU A 66 -1.27 -13.59 10.96
N ILE A 67 -1.41 -12.28 11.13
CA ILE A 67 -0.45 -11.23 10.76
C ILE A 67 -0.32 -10.10 11.81
N PRO A 68 -0.14 -10.42 13.11
CA PRO A 68 -0.04 -9.39 14.16
C PRO A 68 1.10 -8.39 13.90
N GLU A 69 2.23 -8.81 13.31
CA GLU A 69 3.36 -7.91 13.03
C GLU A 69 3.00 -6.85 11.98
N LEU A 70 2.05 -7.13 11.07
CA LEU A 70 1.66 -6.19 10.01
C LEU A 70 0.69 -5.12 10.51
N ILE A 71 -0.19 -5.47 11.46
CA ILE A 71 -1.29 -4.61 11.88
C ILE A 71 -1.07 -3.97 13.26
N GLY A 72 -0.13 -4.50 14.05
CA GLY A 72 0.12 -4.10 15.43
C GLY A 72 0.42 -2.60 15.60
N GLY A 73 -0.34 -1.94 16.47
CA GLY A 73 -0.20 -0.52 16.78
C GLY A 73 -0.55 0.42 15.64
N CYS A 74 -1.22 -0.04 14.58
CA CYS A 74 -1.80 0.83 13.56
C CYS A 74 -3.14 1.43 14.05
N HIS A 75 -3.61 2.45 13.33
CA HIS A 75 -4.91 3.09 13.51
C HIS A 75 -5.77 2.90 12.27
N VAL A 76 -7.05 2.55 12.45
CA VAL A 76 -8.01 2.47 11.34
C VAL A 76 -8.25 3.85 10.76
N LEU A 77 -8.13 3.96 9.43
CA LEU A 77 -8.51 5.13 8.68
C LEU A 77 -9.97 4.98 8.23
N PRO A 78 -10.89 5.84 8.69
CA PRO A 78 -12.32 5.68 8.39
C PRO A 78 -12.71 5.99 6.95
N ILE A 79 -11.91 6.81 6.27
CA ILE A 79 -12.11 7.19 4.88
C ILE A 79 -11.00 6.53 4.07
N ALA A 80 -11.39 5.78 3.04
CA ALA A 80 -10.44 5.15 2.14
C ALA A 80 -9.53 6.17 1.47
N LYS A 81 -8.24 5.84 1.34
CA LYS A 81 -7.25 6.72 0.71
C LYS A 81 -6.40 5.93 -0.29
N PRO A 82 -6.69 6.02 -1.60
CA PRO A 82 -7.65 6.92 -2.26
C PRO A 82 -9.13 6.53 -2.07
N LYS A 83 -10.05 7.50 -2.20
CA LYS A 83 -11.49 7.31 -1.96
C LYS A 83 -12.14 6.22 -2.83
N LYS A 84 -11.60 5.98 -4.03
CA LYS A 84 -12.07 4.93 -4.96
C LYS A 84 -11.95 3.50 -4.39
N ASN A 85 -11.04 3.28 -3.45
CA ASN A 85 -10.83 1.97 -2.82
C ASN A 85 -11.71 1.80 -1.58
N SER A 86 -12.98 2.22 -1.63
CA SER A 86 -13.88 2.23 -0.47
C SER A 86 -14.11 0.84 0.13
N ASN A 87 -13.95 -0.21 -0.67
CA ASN A 87 -14.04 -1.61 -0.28
C ASN A 87 -12.80 -2.13 0.48
N HIS A 88 -11.77 -1.31 0.69
CA HIS A 88 -10.56 -1.70 1.42
C HIS A 88 -10.59 -1.17 2.86
N LEU A 89 -10.07 -1.98 3.79
CA LEU A 89 -9.80 -1.52 5.15
C LEU A 89 -8.41 -0.91 5.19
N PHE A 90 -8.31 0.37 5.53
CA PHE A 90 -7.04 1.09 5.62
C PHE A 90 -6.62 1.22 7.08
N LEU A 91 -5.35 0.92 7.36
CA LEU A 91 -4.69 1.16 8.62
C LEU A 91 -3.47 2.06 8.38
N VAL A 92 -3.19 2.95 9.33
CA VAL A 92 -2.07 3.90 9.27
C VAL A 92 -1.25 3.89 10.55
N LYS A 93 0.05 4.16 10.45
CA LYS A 93 0.94 4.31 11.59
C LYS A 93 2.04 5.31 11.26
N GLU A 94 2.33 6.23 12.16
CA GLU A 94 3.52 7.08 12.01
C GLU A 94 4.78 6.23 12.14
N LEU A 95 5.76 6.43 11.26
CA LEU A 95 7.04 5.77 11.43
C LEU A 95 7.76 6.33 12.66
N PRO A 96 8.44 5.48 13.46
CA PRO A 96 9.25 5.95 14.57
C PRO A 96 10.36 6.87 14.04
N PHE A 97 10.39 8.12 14.51
CA PHE A 97 11.36 9.10 14.07
C PHE A 97 12.71 8.89 14.76
N THR A 98 13.73 8.51 13.99
CA THR A 98 15.12 8.54 14.47
C THR A 98 15.73 9.90 14.14
N LYS A 99 15.82 10.78 15.13
CA LYS A 99 16.37 12.13 14.95
C LYS A 99 17.87 12.05 14.66
N ARG A 100 18.29 12.39 13.44
CA ARG A 100 19.71 12.61 13.10
C ARG A 100 20.03 14.08 13.38
N GLU A 101 21.18 14.36 13.98
CA GLU A 101 21.59 15.74 14.33
C GLU A 101 21.60 16.63 13.08
N GLY A 102 20.88 17.75 13.13
CA GLY A 102 20.83 18.75 12.04
C GLY A 102 19.76 18.52 10.97
N GLU A 103 18.96 17.46 11.00
CA GLU A 103 17.86 17.24 10.06
C GLU A 103 16.53 17.83 10.55
N GLU A 104 15.79 18.51 9.65
CA GLU A 104 14.40 18.89 9.90
C GLU A 104 13.54 17.64 10.17
N GLU A 105 12.49 17.79 10.99
CA GLU A 105 11.57 16.71 11.37
C GLU A 105 10.71 16.26 10.16
N LYS A 106 11.31 15.47 9.27
CA LYS A 106 10.61 14.86 8.13
C LYS A 106 9.90 13.60 8.62
N LYS A 107 8.59 13.58 8.43
CA LYS A 107 7.72 12.48 8.88
C LYS A 107 7.32 11.58 7.73
N PHE A 108 7.00 10.34 8.08
CA PHE A 108 6.51 9.32 7.17
C PHE A 108 5.37 8.56 7.84
N VAL A 109 4.44 8.10 7.01
CA VAL A 109 3.32 7.27 7.44
C VAL A 109 3.37 5.93 6.73
N PHE A 110 3.31 4.87 7.51
CA PHE A 110 3.03 3.53 7.03
C PHE A 110 1.54 3.40 6.80
N VAL A 111 1.17 2.98 5.60
CA VAL A 111 -0.21 2.70 5.23
C VAL A 111 -0.29 1.25 4.79
N VAL A 112 -1.12 0.47 5.46
CA VAL A 112 -1.48 -0.87 5.02
C VAL A 112 -2.97 -0.92 4.70
N SER A 113 -3.33 -1.54 3.59
CA SER A 113 -4.72 -1.73 3.21
C SER A 113 -5.02 -3.18 2.88
N PHE A 114 -6.24 -3.62 3.18
CA PHE A 114 -6.69 -4.99 2.96
C PHE A 114 -7.96 -4.99 2.11
N ILE A 115 -8.01 -5.87 1.11
CA ILE A 115 -9.20 -6.05 0.27
C ILE A 115 -10.11 -7.06 0.96
N LEU A 116 -11.26 -6.60 1.45
CA LEU A 116 -12.24 -7.43 2.18
C LEU A 116 -13.26 -8.11 1.25
N SER A 117 -12.95 -8.18 -0.04
CA SER A 117 -13.72 -8.90 -1.06
C SER A 117 -12.84 -9.95 -1.71
N TYR A 118 -13.37 -11.16 -1.88
CA TYR A 118 -12.66 -12.23 -2.56
C TYR A 118 -12.52 -11.93 -4.07
N LEU A 119 -11.29 -11.81 -4.56
CA LEU A 119 -11.01 -11.53 -5.96
C LEU A 119 -11.06 -12.81 -6.83
N GLY A 120 -11.54 -12.68 -8.07
CA GLY A 120 -11.52 -13.76 -9.06
C GLY A 120 -12.67 -14.79 -8.98
N GLY A 121 -13.66 -14.56 -8.11
CA GLY A 121 -14.85 -15.42 -7.96
C GLY A 121 -14.58 -16.65 -7.10
N ALA A 122 -15.39 -16.83 -6.05
CA ALA A 122 -15.26 -17.96 -5.13
C ALA A 122 -16.04 -19.18 -5.65
N PRO A 123 -15.41 -20.36 -5.81
CA PRO A 123 -16.12 -21.62 -5.99
C PRO A 123 -17.16 -21.84 -4.90
N THR A 124 -18.30 -22.45 -5.24
CA THR A 124 -19.39 -22.72 -4.28
C THR A 124 -18.94 -23.36 -2.96
N PRO A 125 -18.00 -24.32 -2.93
CA PRO A 125 -17.52 -24.91 -1.67
C PRO A 125 -16.82 -23.92 -0.73
N MET A 126 -16.29 -22.82 -1.26
CA MET A 126 -15.64 -21.77 -0.46
C MET A 126 -16.66 -20.78 0.12
N ILE A 127 -17.89 -20.71 -0.39
CA ILE A 127 -18.89 -19.73 0.06
C ILE A 127 -19.50 -20.18 1.39
N VAL A 128 -19.28 -19.39 2.45
CA VAL A 128 -19.85 -19.59 3.78
C VAL A 128 -21.20 -18.89 3.91
N LYS A 129 -21.31 -17.67 3.38
CA LYS A 129 -22.57 -16.92 3.27
C LYS A 129 -22.70 -16.38 1.86
N GLN A 130 -23.86 -16.61 1.24
CA GLN A 130 -24.15 -16.13 -0.11
C GLN A 130 -24.10 -14.59 -0.17
N PRO A 131 -23.68 -14.01 -1.31
CA PRO A 131 -23.77 -12.57 -1.49
C PRO A 131 -25.24 -12.14 -1.43
N MET A 132 -25.47 -10.94 -0.91
CA MET A 132 -26.79 -10.32 -0.84
C MET A 132 -26.73 -8.96 -1.54
N GLN A 133 -27.87 -8.36 -1.86
CA GLN A 133 -27.88 -7.04 -2.47
C GLN A 133 -27.08 -6.04 -1.62
N GLY A 134 -26.07 -5.41 -2.23
CA GLY A 134 -25.18 -4.46 -1.57
C GLY A 134 -24.11 -5.08 -0.66
N LYS A 135 -24.00 -6.41 -0.57
CA LYS A 135 -23.00 -7.12 0.27
C LYS A 135 -22.27 -8.23 -0.48
N THR A 136 -20.98 -8.34 -0.22
CA THR A 136 -20.13 -9.42 -0.75
C THR A 136 -20.45 -10.76 -0.08
N ALA A 137 -20.07 -11.86 -0.71
CA ALA A 137 -20.13 -13.18 -0.09
C ALA A 137 -19.12 -13.27 1.06
N SER A 138 -19.43 -14.05 2.10
CA SER A 138 -18.41 -14.50 3.04
C SER A 138 -17.76 -15.78 2.51
N VAL A 139 -16.43 -15.81 2.50
CA VAL A 139 -15.66 -16.85 1.79
C VAL A 139 -14.62 -17.46 2.71
N ARG A 140 -14.57 -18.78 2.77
CA ARG A 140 -13.45 -19.52 3.37
C ARG A 140 -12.28 -19.47 2.40
N THR A 141 -11.19 -18.83 2.79
CA THR A 141 -10.02 -18.58 1.95
C THR A 141 -8.74 -18.76 2.74
N GLN A 142 -7.64 -18.96 2.04
CA GLN A 142 -6.29 -18.97 2.60
C GLN A 142 -5.53 -17.69 2.25
N ARG A 143 -6.21 -16.68 1.66
CA ARG A 143 -5.58 -15.50 1.07
C ARG A 143 -5.99 -14.20 1.75
N ILE A 144 -5.02 -13.39 2.15
CA ILE A 144 -5.21 -11.99 2.54
C ILE A 144 -4.60 -11.11 1.46
N TYR A 145 -5.45 -10.43 0.68
CA TYR A 145 -5.01 -9.43 -0.28
C TYR A 145 -4.66 -8.14 0.46
N PHE A 146 -3.47 -7.60 0.19
CA PHE A 146 -2.96 -6.44 0.91
C PHE A 146 -2.11 -5.52 0.03
N SER A 147 -1.93 -4.30 0.51
CA SER A 147 -0.94 -3.35 0.02
C SER A 147 -0.29 -2.70 1.23
N ALA A 148 1.04 -2.75 1.31
CA ALA A 148 1.84 -2.12 2.35
C ALA A 148 2.75 -1.06 1.71
N ARG A 149 2.68 0.17 2.19
CA ARG A 149 3.43 1.29 1.60
C ARG A 149 3.79 2.34 2.63
N ILE A 150 4.83 3.10 2.35
CA ILE A 150 5.27 4.25 3.15
C ILE A 150 5.19 5.51 2.31
N LEU A 151 4.58 6.53 2.87
CA LEU A 151 4.36 7.84 2.25
C LEU A 151 5.00 8.96 3.08
N PRO A 152 5.56 9.99 2.44
CA PRO A 152 5.96 11.24 3.09
C PRO A 152 4.76 11.89 3.78
N LEU A 153 4.82 12.03 5.11
CA LEU A 153 3.75 12.62 5.92
C LEU A 153 4.01 14.11 6.14
N GLU A 154 2.97 14.91 5.96
CA GLU A 154 2.93 16.32 6.35
C GLU A 154 2.24 16.47 7.71
N SER A 155 1.02 15.95 7.84
CA SER A 155 0.28 15.96 9.12
C SER A 155 -0.81 14.88 9.17
N PHE A 156 -1.22 14.51 10.38
CA PHE A 156 -2.45 13.75 10.60
C PHE A 156 -3.61 14.68 10.87
N GLU A 157 -4.78 14.35 10.31
CA GLU A 157 -6.04 14.95 10.71
C GLU A 157 -6.65 14.11 11.83
N THR A 158 -6.94 14.75 12.96
CA THR A 158 -7.52 14.07 14.12
C THR A 158 -8.85 14.68 14.52
N LYS A 159 -9.76 13.82 14.99
CA LYS A 159 -11.04 14.21 15.58
C LYS A 159 -11.18 13.50 16.92
N ASN A 160 -11.32 14.26 18.00
CA ASN A 160 -11.34 13.73 19.38
C ASN A 160 -10.14 12.81 19.70
N GLY A 161 -8.95 13.14 19.18
CA GLY A 161 -7.73 12.34 19.37
C GLY A 161 -7.62 11.09 18.50
N ILE A 162 -8.62 10.80 17.65
CA ILE A 162 -8.60 9.69 16.70
C ILE A 162 -8.14 10.19 15.33
N ILE A 163 -7.21 9.48 14.69
CA ILE A 163 -6.80 9.77 13.31
C ILE A 163 -7.96 9.47 12.36
N VAL A 164 -8.35 10.47 11.56
CA VAL A 164 -9.45 10.36 10.60
C VAL A 164 -9.00 10.55 9.14
N ASP A 165 -7.91 11.28 8.92
CA ASP A 165 -7.23 11.40 7.63
C ASP A 165 -5.73 11.73 7.84
N PHE A 166 -4.95 11.81 6.77
CA PHE A 166 -3.56 12.29 6.77
C PHE A 166 -3.24 13.08 5.50
N VAL A 167 -2.39 14.10 5.60
CA VAL A 167 -1.90 14.88 4.46
C VAL A 167 -0.48 14.45 4.14
N THR A 168 -0.20 14.18 2.86
CA THR A 168 1.13 13.81 2.37
C THR A 168 1.91 15.03 1.91
N ARG A 169 3.23 15.03 2.14
CA ARG A 169 4.13 16.02 1.53
C ARG A 169 4.12 15.81 0.02
N LYS A 170 3.62 16.79 -0.72
CA LYS A 170 3.55 16.75 -2.19
C LYS A 170 4.89 17.15 -2.80
N TYR A 171 5.08 16.83 -4.07
CA TYR A 171 6.13 17.46 -4.88
C TYR A 171 6.01 18.98 -4.78
N LYS A 172 7.13 19.68 -4.53
CA LYS A 172 7.21 21.10 -4.90
C LYS A 172 7.17 21.16 -6.43
N GLU A 173 6.55 22.19 -7.01
CA GLU A 173 6.30 22.37 -8.45
C GLU A 173 7.57 22.53 -9.32
N THR A 174 8.61 21.74 -9.05
CA THR A 174 9.86 21.68 -9.82
C THR A 174 9.88 20.38 -10.62
N GLU A 175 9.70 20.53 -11.93
CA GLU A 175 10.07 19.65 -13.05
C GLU A 175 9.47 18.23 -13.17
N PHE A 176 8.83 17.64 -12.16
CA PHE A 176 8.15 16.33 -12.29
C PHE A 176 6.67 16.42 -12.73
N MET A 177 6.10 17.63 -12.73
CA MET A 177 4.85 17.94 -13.41
C MET A 177 5.16 18.39 -14.84
N VAL A 178 5.63 17.47 -15.68
CA VAL A 178 5.81 17.77 -17.12
C VAL A 178 4.45 17.68 -17.81
N ASP A 179 3.92 18.87 -18.12
CA ASP A 179 2.98 19.20 -19.19
C ASP A 179 1.53 18.69 -19.06
N VAL A 180 0.71 19.44 -18.31
CA VAL A 180 -0.72 19.58 -18.67
C VAL A 180 -0.96 20.87 -19.49
N ASP A 181 -0.05 21.86 -19.44
CA ASP A 181 -0.32 23.22 -19.94
C ASP A 181 0.69 23.83 -20.95
N THR A 182 1.59 23.06 -21.59
CA THR A 182 2.56 23.61 -22.56
C THR A 182 2.22 23.32 -24.03
N VAL A 183 0.94 23.23 -24.38
CA VAL A 183 0.54 23.44 -25.78
C VAL A 183 0.19 24.92 -25.95
N PRO A 184 0.89 25.67 -26.82
CA PRO A 184 0.56 27.05 -27.11
C PRO A 184 -0.91 27.17 -27.52
N SER A 185 -1.61 28.01 -26.79
CA SER A 185 -3.04 28.26 -26.84
C SER A 185 -3.57 28.55 -28.25
N PHE A 186 -4.04 27.53 -28.97
CA PHE A 186 -4.95 27.67 -30.12
C PHE A 186 -5.85 26.43 -30.23
N ASN A 187 -6.66 26.18 -29.19
CA ASN A 187 -7.97 25.52 -29.21
C ASN A 187 -8.32 25.08 -27.79
N LYS A 188 -8.92 26.00 -27.01
CA LYS A 188 -9.46 25.68 -25.69
C LYS A 188 -10.73 24.82 -25.84
N ILE A 189 -10.58 23.51 -25.72
CA ILE A 189 -11.54 22.72 -24.95
C ILE A 189 -10.91 22.62 -23.57
N GLN A 190 -11.42 23.41 -22.62
CA GLN A 190 -11.09 23.23 -21.20
C GLN A 190 -11.59 21.84 -20.81
N HIS A 191 -10.69 20.85 -20.86
CA HIS A 191 -10.90 19.63 -20.10
C HIS A 191 -10.66 20.01 -18.64
N THR A 192 -11.73 20.45 -17.97
CA THR A 192 -11.84 20.30 -16.53
C THR A 192 -11.68 18.80 -16.26
N TYR A 193 -10.47 18.38 -15.89
CA TYR A 193 -10.22 17.04 -15.39
C TYR A 193 -11.13 16.86 -14.18
N SER A 194 -12.22 16.12 -14.39
CA SER A 194 -13.06 15.69 -13.29
C SER A 194 -12.25 14.64 -12.55
N GLU A 195 -11.71 14.99 -11.37
CA GLU A 195 -10.99 14.11 -10.43
C GLU A 195 -11.78 12.83 -10.05
N LEU A 196 -12.98 12.66 -10.59
CA LEU A 196 -13.91 11.60 -10.28
C LEU A 196 -13.77 10.35 -11.16
N PHE A 197 -13.13 10.41 -12.35
CA PHE A 197 -13.25 9.30 -13.31
C PHE A 197 -12.02 8.86 -14.11
N ASP A 198 -10.92 9.62 -14.16
CA ASP A 198 -9.68 9.15 -14.81
C ASP A 198 -8.57 9.00 -13.78
N ASP A 199 -8.02 7.79 -13.70
CA ASP A 199 -6.80 7.54 -12.94
C ASP A 199 -5.68 8.40 -13.55
N VAL A 200 -5.09 9.28 -12.74
CA VAL A 200 -3.95 10.08 -13.16
C VAL A 200 -2.84 9.13 -13.57
N ASP A 201 -2.49 9.14 -14.86
CA ASP A 201 -1.43 8.29 -15.38
C ASP A 201 -0.07 8.85 -14.96
N TYR A 202 0.54 8.21 -13.97
CA TYR A 202 1.87 8.55 -13.48
C TYR A 202 2.99 7.76 -14.18
N SER A 203 2.72 7.03 -15.27
CA SER A 203 3.71 6.17 -15.94
C SER A 203 4.97 6.94 -16.37
N LYS A 204 4.82 8.20 -16.81
CA LYS A 204 5.94 9.06 -17.18
C LYS A 204 6.81 9.41 -15.96
N GLN A 205 6.18 9.80 -14.86
CA GLN A 205 6.86 10.13 -13.61
C GLN A 205 7.58 8.92 -13.02
N ILE A 206 6.94 7.74 -13.01
CA ILE A 206 7.54 6.48 -12.56
C ILE A 206 8.78 6.17 -13.41
N SER A 207 8.69 6.30 -14.74
CA SER A 207 9.83 6.10 -15.66
C SER A 207 10.98 7.07 -15.37
N THR A 208 10.69 8.35 -15.10
CA THR A 208 11.71 9.33 -14.72
C THR A 208 12.36 8.98 -13.37
N ILE A 209 11.58 8.57 -12.37
CA ILE A 209 12.10 8.12 -11.07
C ILE A 209 12.99 6.90 -11.23
N HIS A 210 12.57 5.91 -12.03
CA HIS A 210 13.39 4.74 -12.34
C HIS A 210 14.71 5.14 -12.99
N SER A 211 14.67 6.06 -13.96
CA SER A 211 15.89 6.56 -14.60
C SER A 211 16.82 7.27 -13.61
N LEU A 212 16.29 8.10 -12.72
CA LEU A 212 17.10 8.84 -11.73
C LEU A 212 17.72 7.91 -10.69
N LEU A 213 16.96 6.91 -10.25
CA LEU A 213 17.40 5.91 -9.28
C LEU A 213 18.14 4.73 -9.93
N SER A 214 18.41 4.79 -11.24
CA SER A 214 19.02 3.71 -12.02
C SER A 214 18.34 2.35 -11.81
N ILE A 215 17.02 2.32 -11.67
CA ILE A 215 16.25 1.07 -11.52
C ILE A 215 16.00 0.48 -12.90
N ASP A 216 16.62 -0.66 -13.18
CA ASP A 216 16.41 -1.44 -14.40
C ASP A 216 16.00 -2.88 -14.07
N LYS A 217 15.93 -3.73 -15.10
CA LYS A 217 15.53 -5.14 -14.95
C LYS A 217 16.58 -6.01 -14.24
N GLU A 218 17.84 -5.59 -14.19
CA GLU A 218 18.88 -6.32 -13.47
C GLU A 218 18.76 -6.07 -11.97
N ILE A 219 18.41 -4.84 -11.58
CA ILE A 219 18.17 -4.44 -10.19
C ILE A 219 16.79 -4.91 -9.71
N TRP A 220 15.73 -4.68 -10.49
CA TRP A 220 14.36 -5.06 -10.16
C TRP A 220 13.85 -6.19 -11.07
N LYS A 221 14.15 -7.42 -10.68
CA LYS A 221 13.77 -8.64 -11.43
C LYS A 221 12.28 -8.88 -11.55
N PRO A 222 11.44 -8.64 -10.51
CA PRO A 222 9.99 -8.78 -10.64
C PRO A 222 9.41 -7.87 -11.74
N GLY A 223 10.07 -6.77 -12.08
CA GLY A 223 9.71 -5.89 -13.18
C GLY A 223 8.25 -5.41 -13.06
N LYS A 224 7.48 -5.51 -14.14
CA LYS A 224 6.08 -5.08 -14.18
C LYS A 224 5.13 -5.90 -13.29
N VAL A 225 5.56 -7.00 -12.68
CA VAL A 225 4.71 -7.77 -11.75
C VAL A 225 4.28 -6.89 -10.58
N PHE A 226 5.19 -6.07 -10.05
CA PHE A 226 4.94 -5.19 -8.93
C PHE A 226 5.84 -3.95 -9.03
N GLU A 227 5.28 -2.77 -8.79
CA GLU A 227 6.01 -1.50 -8.83
C GLU A 227 6.46 -1.11 -7.41
N PRO A 228 7.77 -1.18 -7.07
CA PRO A 228 8.28 -0.91 -5.73
C PRO A 228 8.28 0.58 -5.37
N ILE A 229 8.35 1.47 -6.36
CA ILE A 229 8.26 2.93 -6.17
C ILE A 229 7.20 3.46 -7.11
N ASP A 230 6.08 3.93 -6.56
CA ASP A 230 4.97 4.47 -7.34
C ASP A 230 4.69 5.94 -6.96
N VAL A 231 3.81 6.59 -7.70
CA VAL A 231 3.26 7.91 -7.40
C VAL A 231 1.78 7.79 -7.08
N GLU A 232 1.39 8.30 -5.92
CA GLU A 232 0.01 8.32 -5.46
C GLU A 232 -0.20 9.52 -4.54
N LEU A 233 -1.43 10.04 -4.49
CA LEU A 233 -1.77 11.22 -3.67
C LEU A 233 -0.84 12.42 -3.95
N HIS A 234 -0.32 12.54 -5.18
CA HIS A 234 0.65 13.56 -5.59
C HIS A 234 1.98 13.51 -4.81
N THR A 235 2.38 12.32 -4.35
CA THR A 235 3.66 12.08 -3.67
C THR A 235 4.27 10.73 -4.07
N ILE A 236 5.48 10.46 -3.58
CA ILE A 236 6.19 9.19 -3.79
C ILE A 236 5.70 8.16 -2.77
N SER A 237 5.41 6.96 -3.26
CA SER A 237 5.03 5.81 -2.46
C SER A 237 6.07 4.71 -2.59
N SER A 238 6.75 4.41 -1.48
CA SER A 238 7.56 3.19 -1.37
C SER A 238 6.67 2.01 -1.02
N ARG A 239 6.60 0.98 -1.85
CA ARG A 239 5.70 -0.18 -1.69
C ARG A 239 6.48 -1.44 -1.33
N PHE A 240 5.89 -2.27 -0.48
CA PHE A 240 6.58 -3.41 0.14
C PHE A 240 5.84 -4.72 -0.09
N LEU A 241 6.59 -5.75 -0.48
CA LEU A 241 6.17 -7.15 -0.49
C LEU A 241 6.70 -7.84 0.78
N GLU A 242 6.22 -7.37 1.93
CA GLU A 242 6.64 -7.83 3.26
C GLU A 242 5.45 -7.72 4.22
N SER A 243 5.41 -8.59 5.23
CA SER A 243 4.31 -8.70 6.18
C SER A 243 4.68 -8.30 7.61
N SER A 244 5.90 -7.85 7.86
CA SER A 244 6.34 -7.36 9.18
C SER A 244 6.69 -5.88 9.12
N GLN A 245 6.04 -5.09 9.98
CA GLN A 245 6.33 -3.66 10.09
C GLN A 245 7.79 -3.38 10.40
N GLU A 246 8.39 -4.13 11.33
CA GLU A 246 9.80 -3.97 11.71
C GLU A 246 10.71 -4.12 10.49
N ARG A 247 10.54 -5.21 9.73
CA ARG A 247 11.31 -5.44 8.50
C ARG A 247 11.07 -4.37 7.44
N ILE A 248 9.83 -3.90 7.29
CA ILE A 248 9.51 -2.81 6.36
C ILE A 248 10.21 -1.51 6.78
N PHE A 249 10.15 -1.15 8.06
CA PHE A 249 10.71 0.10 8.58
C PHE A 249 12.24 0.09 8.50
N ASP A 250 12.88 -1.02 8.88
CA ASP A 250 14.33 -1.17 8.77
C ASP A 250 14.81 -1.07 7.31
N GLN A 251 14.10 -1.72 6.39
CA GLN A 251 14.39 -1.62 4.96
C GLN A 251 14.23 -0.19 4.48
N PHE A 252 13.11 0.45 4.79
CA PHE A 252 12.84 1.82 4.38
C PHE A 252 13.88 2.82 4.91
N GLU A 253 14.25 2.74 6.19
CA GLU A 253 15.23 3.63 6.81
C GLU A 253 16.61 3.58 6.12
N SER A 254 16.95 2.47 5.47
CA SER A 254 18.21 2.33 4.72
C SER A 254 18.27 3.18 3.44
N PHE A 255 17.11 3.49 2.83
CA PHE A 255 17.02 4.25 1.58
C PHE A 255 16.11 5.48 1.64
N ARG A 256 15.54 5.77 2.80
CA ARG A 256 14.63 6.90 3.07
C ARG A 256 15.15 8.23 2.54
N HIS A 257 16.47 8.48 2.63
CA HIS A 257 17.08 9.72 2.14
C HIS A 257 16.79 9.96 0.66
N LEU A 258 16.75 8.91 -0.17
CA LEU A 258 16.43 9.02 -1.60
C LEU A 258 15.00 9.55 -1.82
N ILE A 259 14.05 9.10 -1.00
CA ILE A 259 12.66 9.56 -1.08
C ILE A 259 12.57 11.03 -0.69
N ASP A 260 13.27 11.44 0.36
CA ASP A 260 13.31 12.85 0.77
C ASP A 260 13.99 13.75 -0.28
N LEU A 261 15.00 13.25 -0.99
CA LEU A 261 15.70 13.96 -2.06
C LEU A 261 14.83 14.13 -3.31
N LEU A 262 14.08 13.10 -3.70
CA LEU A 262 13.17 13.17 -4.85
C LEU A 262 12.03 14.17 -4.66
N LEU A 263 11.69 14.52 -3.42
CA LEU A 263 10.71 15.56 -3.08
C LEU A 263 11.34 16.96 -2.94
N SER A 264 12.67 17.04 -3.01
CA SER A 264 13.42 18.29 -2.86
C SER A 264 13.76 18.92 -4.21
N PRO A 265 13.95 20.25 -4.29
CA PRO A 265 14.42 20.92 -5.51
C PRO A 265 15.83 20.48 -5.97
N GLU A 266 16.57 19.79 -5.11
CA GLU A 266 17.95 19.34 -5.34
C GLU A 266 18.03 17.96 -6.01
N SER A 267 16.90 17.42 -6.48
CA SER A 267 16.77 16.09 -7.11
C SER A 267 17.76 15.84 -8.27
N MET A 268 18.24 16.90 -8.94
CA MET A 268 19.23 16.82 -10.02
C MET A 268 20.66 16.42 -9.58
N THR A 269 20.92 16.24 -8.29
CA THR A 269 22.25 15.84 -7.76
C THR A 269 22.36 14.36 -7.34
N ILE A 270 21.33 13.56 -7.66
CA ILE A 270 21.24 12.13 -7.28
C ILE A 270 22.41 11.28 -7.81
N ASP A 271 23.11 11.72 -8.86
CA ASP A 271 24.30 11.03 -9.42
C ASP A 271 25.46 10.83 -8.42
N SER A 272 25.44 11.50 -7.26
CA SER A 272 26.45 11.34 -6.19
C SER A 272 25.98 10.51 -4.98
N ILE A 273 24.74 10.00 -5.01
CA ILE A 273 24.03 9.53 -3.81
C ILE A 273 24.07 8.01 -3.71
N LYS A 274 24.24 7.51 -2.48
CA LYS A 274 24.27 6.09 -2.13
C LYS A 274 22.92 5.42 -2.46
N GLN A 275 22.75 4.99 -3.72
CA GLN A 275 21.60 4.22 -4.20
C GLN A 275 21.70 2.73 -3.81
N GLU A 276 22.89 2.27 -3.45
CA GLU A 276 23.15 0.86 -3.15
C GLU A 276 22.18 0.24 -2.13
N PRO A 277 21.80 0.90 -1.01
CA PRO A 277 20.81 0.32 -0.08
C PRO A 277 19.45 0.03 -0.74
N LEU A 278 19.00 0.92 -1.65
CA LEU A 278 17.78 0.70 -2.42
C LEU A 278 17.98 -0.47 -3.39
N HIS A 279 19.09 -0.50 -4.12
CA HIS A 279 19.38 -1.55 -5.09
C HIS A 279 19.53 -2.92 -4.43
N ASP A 280 20.17 -3.00 -3.27
CA ASP A 280 20.29 -4.23 -2.47
C ASP A 280 18.93 -4.73 -2.03
N TRP A 281 18.06 -3.82 -1.55
CA TRP A 281 16.68 -4.16 -1.23
C TRP A 281 15.93 -4.69 -2.47
N LEU A 282 16.00 -4.01 -3.61
CA LEU A 282 15.33 -4.43 -4.85
C LEU A 282 15.84 -5.78 -5.37
N ARG A 283 17.17 -6.00 -5.38
CA ARG A 283 17.81 -7.25 -5.82
C ARG A 283 17.51 -8.43 -4.89
N SER A 284 17.11 -8.17 -3.65
CA SER A 284 16.69 -9.20 -2.71
C SER A 284 15.42 -9.93 -3.19
N PHE A 285 14.65 -9.37 -4.13
CA PHE A 285 13.44 -10.00 -4.64
C PHE A 285 13.69 -10.79 -5.92
N GLY A 286 13.12 -11.99 -5.97
CA GLY A 286 12.93 -12.78 -7.18
C GLY A 286 11.46 -13.17 -7.32
N THR A 287 11.13 -13.75 -8.48
CA THR A 287 9.79 -14.30 -8.72
C THR A 287 9.88 -15.71 -9.27
N GLU A 288 8.91 -16.53 -8.89
CA GLU A 288 8.61 -17.81 -9.53
C GLU A 288 7.19 -17.76 -10.05
N ARG A 289 7.02 -18.11 -11.33
CA ARG A 289 5.71 -18.10 -11.98
C ARG A 289 4.93 -19.35 -11.57
N ASP A 290 3.66 -19.16 -11.25
CA ASP A 290 2.72 -20.23 -10.92
C ASP A 290 1.31 -19.90 -11.47
N VAL A 291 0.34 -20.77 -11.25
CA VAL A 291 -1.05 -20.62 -11.71
C VAL A 291 -2.04 -20.97 -10.61
N THR A 292 -3.14 -20.23 -10.52
CA THR A 292 -4.25 -20.59 -9.63
C THR A 292 -4.89 -21.90 -10.11
N PRO A 293 -5.69 -22.59 -9.26
CA PRO A 293 -6.52 -23.70 -9.71
C PRO A 293 -7.47 -23.34 -10.85
N SER A 294 -7.85 -22.07 -10.98
CA SER A 294 -8.67 -21.54 -12.08
C SER A 294 -7.88 -21.18 -13.34
N GLY A 295 -6.56 -21.39 -13.37
CA GLY A 295 -5.67 -21.10 -14.49
C GLY A 295 -5.20 -19.64 -14.59
N ASN A 296 -5.50 -18.80 -13.60
CA ASN A 296 -5.01 -17.43 -13.58
C ASN A 296 -3.53 -17.39 -13.20
N MET A 297 -2.78 -16.56 -13.90
CA MET A 297 -1.37 -16.34 -13.64
C MET A 297 -1.13 -15.71 -12.27
N LEU A 298 -0.12 -16.19 -11.56
CA LEU A 298 0.38 -15.57 -10.34
C LEU A 298 1.90 -15.73 -10.22
N TRP A 299 2.52 -14.91 -9.39
CA TRP A 299 3.96 -14.93 -9.14
C TRP A 299 4.21 -15.07 -7.65
N LYS A 300 4.89 -16.15 -7.26
CA LYS A 300 5.45 -16.30 -5.91
C LYS A 300 6.62 -15.34 -5.76
N ILE A 301 6.61 -14.55 -4.71
CA ILE A 301 7.69 -13.62 -4.39
C ILE A 301 8.73 -14.38 -3.55
N LEU A 302 9.95 -14.47 -4.07
CA LEU A 302 11.08 -15.10 -3.40
C LEU A 302 11.95 -14.02 -2.79
N LYS A 303 12.20 -14.08 -1.48
CA LYS A 303 13.16 -13.19 -0.81
C LYS A 303 14.50 -13.91 -0.68
N ARG A 304 15.52 -13.39 -1.34
CA ARG A 304 16.90 -13.86 -1.24
C ARG A 304 17.49 -13.30 0.06
N LYS A 305 18.21 -14.15 0.79
CA LYS A 305 19.00 -13.76 1.95
C LYS A 305 20.28 -13.08 1.50
#